data_AF-A0A9W9URT3-F1
#
_entry.id   AF-A0A9W9URT3-F1
#
_cell.length_a   1.000
_cell.length_b   1.000
_cell.length_c   1.000
_cell.angle_alpha   90.00
_cell.angle_beta   90.00
_cell.angle_gamma   90.00
#
_symmetry.space_group_name_H-M   'P 1'
#
loop_
_entity.id
_entity.type
_entity.pdbx_description
1 polymer ?
#
loop_
_entity_poly.entity_id
_entity_poly.type
_entity_poly.pdbx_seq_one_letter_code
_entity_poly.pdbx_strand_id
1 'polypeptide(L)'
;MDFQKIRDRALYIRRWLKARPEKEIVVVSHGGFLHFLTDDWEDGSTGWANTECRTYEFLPDGNDSELEDAMIQETVESRQCRGKFGPPPTRASQKELCGLILQGWADQGYAIREGNSVEDEIKLR
;
A
#
# COMPACT_ATOMS: atom_id res chain seq x y z
N MET A 1 2.36 14.29 -6.76
CA MET A 1 1.77 13.11 -6.11
C MET A 1 1.44 13.49 -4.68
N ASP A 2 0.16 13.65 -4.39
CA ASP A 2 -0.31 13.96 -3.04
C ASP A 2 -0.47 12.64 -2.29
N PHE A 3 0.41 12.41 -1.32
CA PHE A 3 0.52 11.13 -0.62
C PHE A 3 -0.75 10.74 0.11
N GLN A 4 -1.36 11.72 0.76
CA GLN A 4 -2.56 11.50 1.53
C GLN A 4 -3.68 11.06 0.59
N LYS A 5 -3.87 11.74 -0.54
CA LYS A 5 -4.90 11.38 -1.52
C LYS A 5 -4.76 9.98 -2.10
N ILE A 6 -3.55 9.40 -2.14
CA ILE A 6 -3.35 8.04 -2.67
C ILE A 6 -3.59 7.00 -1.58
N ARG A 7 -3.16 7.28 -0.35
CA ARG A 7 -3.51 6.47 0.81
C ARG A 7 -5.02 6.41 1.01
N ASP A 8 -5.71 7.55 0.89
CA ASP A 8 -7.17 7.61 0.98
C ASP A 8 -7.85 6.80 -0.12
N ARG A 9 -7.33 6.87 -1.36
CA ARG A 9 -7.81 6.05 -2.48
C ARG A 9 -7.58 4.56 -2.25
N ALA A 10 -6.42 4.17 -1.74
CA ALA A 10 -6.11 2.79 -1.42
C ALA A 10 -7.02 2.25 -0.31
N LEU A 11 -7.27 3.02 0.75
CA LEU A 11 -8.21 2.68 1.80
C LEU A 11 -9.64 2.54 1.26
N TYR A 12 -10.10 3.49 0.47
CA TYR A 12 -11.41 3.43 -0.18
C TYR A 12 -11.57 2.14 -1.00
N ILE A 13 -10.56 1.80 -1.81
CA ILE A 13 -10.59 0.58 -2.63
C ILE A 13 -10.61 -0.67 -1.74
N ARG A 14 -9.79 -0.75 -0.69
CA ARG A 14 -9.81 -1.90 0.23
C ARG A 14 -11.17 -2.08 0.89
N ARG A 15 -11.77 -1.00 1.39
CA ARG A 15 -13.14 -1.01 1.95
C ARG A 15 -14.17 -1.49 0.92
N TRP A 16 -14.08 -0.95 -0.30
CA TRP A 16 -14.99 -1.33 -1.39
C TRP A 16 -14.84 -2.80 -1.78
N LEU A 17 -13.61 -3.31 -1.87
CA LEU A 17 -13.30 -4.71 -2.15
C LEU A 17 -13.78 -5.63 -1.02
N LYS A 18 -13.59 -5.25 0.24
CA LYS A 18 -14.02 -6.04 1.41
C LYS A 18 -15.54 -6.16 1.49
N ALA A 19 -16.28 -5.16 1.02
CA ALA A 19 -17.75 -5.14 1.01
C ALA A 19 -18.37 -5.97 -0.14
N ARG A 20 -17.56 -6.54 -1.02
CA ARG A 20 -18.02 -7.33 -2.16
C ARG A 20 -18.55 -8.71 -1.72
N PRO A 21 -19.62 -9.23 -2.34
CA PRO A 21 -20.09 -10.59 -2.08
C PRO A 21 -19.23 -11.68 -2.75
N GLU A 22 -18.37 -11.32 -3.70
CA GLU A 22 -17.49 -12.24 -4.40
C GLU A 22 -16.42 -12.83 -3.46
N LYS A 23 -16.18 -14.14 -3.58
CA LYS A 23 -15.16 -14.85 -2.80
C LYS A 23 -13.73 -14.53 -3.24
N GLU A 24 -13.55 -14.30 -4.53
CA GLU A 24 -12.25 -14.03 -5.15
C GLU A 24 -12.41 -12.84 -6.10
N ILE A 25 -11.48 -11.90 -6.02
CA ILE A 25 -11.51 -10.66 -6.81
C ILE A 25 -10.12 -10.46 -7.41
N VAL A 26 -10.08 -10.25 -8.73
CA VAL A 26 -8.84 -9.92 -9.44
C VAL A 26 -8.77 -8.41 -9.62
N VAL A 27 -7.67 -7.82 -9.16
CA VAL A 27 -7.38 -6.39 -9.33
C VAL A 27 -6.20 -6.23 -10.27
N VAL A 28 -6.39 -5.52 -11.38
CA VAL A 28 -5.31 -5.17 -12.32
C VAL A 28 -4.95 -3.71 -12.11
N SER A 29 -3.69 -3.44 -11.79
CA SER A 29 -3.20 -2.10 -11.49
C SER A 29 -1.71 -1.97 -11.81
N HIS A 30 -1.12 -0.81 -11.52
CA HIS A 30 0.30 -0.53 -11.69
C HIS A 30 1.07 -0.68 -10.37
N GLY A 31 2.31 -1.18 -10.43
CA GLY A 31 3.18 -1.44 -9.26
C GLY A 31 3.28 -0.25 -8.30
N GLY A 32 3.42 0.97 -8.82
CA GLY A 32 3.46 2.18 -8.00
C GLY A 32 2.22 2.39 -7.12
N PHE A 33 1.02 2.05 -7.60
CA PHE A 33 -0.19 2.11 -6.77
C PHE A 33 -0.36 0.87 -5.89
N LEU A 34 0.09 -0.29 -6.35
CA LEU A 34 -0.05 -1.56 -5.62
C LEU A 34 0.61 -1.49 -4.24
N HIS A 35 1.75 -0.81 -4.08
CA HIS A 35 2.34 -0.57 -2.74
C HIS A 35 1.37 0.06 -1.75
N PHE A 36 0.58 1.04 -2.18
CA PHE A 36 -0.41 1.70 -1.33
C PHE A 36 -1.62 0.82 -1.06
N LEU A 37 -2.03 0.05 -2.08
CA LEU A 37 -3.16 -0.86 -1.97
C LEU A 37 -2.87 -2.00 -1.00
N THR A 38 -1.68 -2.58 -1.07
CA THR A 38 -1.28 -3.76 -0.27
C THR A 38 -0.54 -3.41 1.01
N ASP A 39 -0.11 -2.15 1.17
CA ASP A 39 0.79 -1.70 2.23
C ASP A 39 2.05 -2.57 2.37
N ASP A 40 2.56 -3.03 1.22
CA ASP A 40 3.75 -3.88 1.12
C ASP A 40 4.84 -3.18 0.33
N TRP A 41 5.98 -3.00 0.98
CA TRP A 41 7.13 -2.21 0.54
C TRP A 41 8.43 -3.04 0.52
N GLU A 42 8.34 -4.37 0.68
CA GLU A 42 9.50 -5.27 0.79
C GLU A 42 10.41 -5.29 -0.45
N ASP A 43 9.87 -5.00 -1.64
CA ASP A 43 10.58 -5.19 -2.92
C ASP A 43 11.07 -3.88 -3.60
N GLY A 44 11.11 -2.77 -2.87
CA GLY A 44 11.70 -1.53 -3.38
C GLY A 44 10.84 -0.77 -4.41
N SER A 45 11.50 -0.05 -5.33
CA SER A 45 10.94 0.96 -6.26
C SER A 45 9.51 0.71 -6.76
N THR A 46 9.30 -0.20 -7.72
CA THR A 46 7.94 -0.59 -8.15
C THR A 46 7.52 -1.91 -7.56
N GLY A 47 8.45 -2.66 -6.95
CA GLY A 47 8.28 -3.95 -6.30
C GLY A 47 7.70 -5.09 -7.13
N TRP A 48 7.21 -4.84 -8.34
CA TRP A 48 6.38 -5.73 -9.15
C TRP A 48 6.93 -5.89 -10.57
N ALA A 49 7.00 -7.13 -11.05
CA ALA A 49 7.32 -7.46 -12.43
C ALA A 49 6.09 -7.31 -13.35
N ASN A 50 6.34 -7.16 -14.65
CA ASN A 50 5.26 -7.09 -15.64
C ASN A 50 4.41 -8.37 -15.57
N THR A 51 3.09 -8.20 -15.50
CA THR A 51 2.12 -9.30 -15.41
C THR A 51 2.31 -10.23 -14.20
N GLU A 52 3.02 -9.76 -13.16
CA GLU A 52 3.14 -10.51 -11.91
C GLU A 52 1.78 -10.64 -11.22
N CYS A 53 1.50 -11.84 -10.70
CA CYS A 53 0.32 -12.13 -9.91
C CYS A 53 0.76 -12.41 -8.47
N ARG A 54 0.09 -11.77 -7.51
CA ARG A 54 0.22 -12.04 -6.08
C ARG A 54 -1.16 -12.19 -5.47
N THR A 55 -1.30 -13.08 -4.50
CA THR A 55 -2.57 -13.33 -3.79
C THR A 55 -2.52 -12.71 -2.41
N TYR A 56 -3.65 -12.12 -2.00
CA TYR A 56 -3.80 -11.43 -0.72
C TYR A 56 -5.08 -11.86 -0.02
N GLU A 57 -5.06 -11.85 1.31
CA GLU A 57 -6.22 -12.08 2.15
C GLU A 57 -6.48 -10.87 3.04
N PHE A 58 -7.76 -10.59 3.32
CA PHE A 58 -8.12 -9.59 4.31
C PHE A 58 -7.76 -10.07 5.70
N LEU A 59 -7.06 -9.20 6.43
CA LEU A 59 -6.85 -9.40 7.85
C LEU A 59 -8.16 -9.16 8.63
N PRO A 60 -8.33 -9.80 9.79
CA PRO A 60 -9.38 -9.42 10.74
C PRO A 60 -9.29 -7.93 11.05
N ASP A 61 -10.44 -7.28 11.24
CA ASP A 61 -10.45 -5.87 11.61
C ASP A 61 -9.73 -5.66 12.95
N GLY A 62 -8.80 -4.71 12.95
CA GLY A 62 -8.11 -4.28 14.16
C GLY A 62 -9.08 -3.56 15.09
N ASN A 63 -8.83 -3.62 16.40
CA ASN A 63 -9.77 -3.12 17.39
C ASN A 63 -9.86 -1.58 17.49
N ASP A 64 -8.93 -0.79 16.94
CA ASP A 64 -8.82 0.62 17.40
C ASP A 64 -8.21 1.68 16.46
N SER A 65 -8.04 1.47 15.14
CA SER A 65 -7.72 2.63 14.29
C SER A 65 -8.18 2.53 12.83
N GLU A 66 -8.63 3.66 12.27
CA GLU A 66 -8.91 3.88 10.84
C GLU A 66 -7.74 3.45 9.92
N LEU A 67 -6.51 3.43 10.44
CA LEU A 67 -5.32 3.03 9.71
C LEU A 67 -5.19 1.51 9.53
N GLU A 68 -5.94 0.72 10.31
CA GLU A 68 -5.92 -0.75 10.24
C GLU A 68 -7.17 -1.34 9.57
N ASP A 69 -8.05 -0.49 9.07
CA ASP A 69 -9.30 -0.92 8.45
C ASP A 69 -9.06 -1.55 7.07
N ALA A 70 -9.76 -2.67 6.84
CA ALA A 70 -9.73 -3.46 5.62
C ALA A 70 -8.32 -3.83 5.13
N MET A 71 -7.35 -4.01 6.03
CA MET A 71 -5.99 -4.39 5.65
C MET A 71 -5.94 -5.75 4.96
N ILE A 72 -4.98 -5.87 4.04
CA ILE A 72 -4.71 -7.11 3.32
C ILE A 72 -3.27 -7.52 3.54
N GLN A 73 -3.01 -8.82 3.52
CA GLN A 73 -1.68 -9.40 3.63
C GLN A 73 -1.47 -10.42 2.52
N GLU A 74 -0.28 -10.43 1.92
CA GLU A 74 0.08 -11.41 0.91
C GLU A 74 0.09 -12.82 1.52
N THR A 75 -0.48 -13.80 0.79
CA THR A 75 -0.51 -15.19 1.27
C THR A 75 0.88 -15.81 1.25
N VAL A 76 1.07 -16.85 2.06
CA VAL A 76 2.36 -17.55 2.17
C VAL A 76 2.75 -18.20 0.84
N GLU A 77 1.77 -18.76 0.13
CA GLU A 77 1.97 -19.42 -1.16
C GLU A 77 2.45 -18.42 -2.23
N SER A 78 1.84 -17.23 -2.30
CA SER A 78 2.26 -16.16 -3.22
C SER A 78 3.70 -15.72 -2.92
N ARG A 79 4.04 -15.54 -1.64
CA ARG A 79 5.40 -15.20 -1.22
C ARG A 79 6.42 -16.26 -1.65
N GLN A 80 6.10 -17.53 -1.45
CA GLN A 80 6.96 -18.65 -1.86
C GLN A 80 7.16 -18.70 -3.39
N CYS A 81 6.11 -18.45 -4.17
CA CYS A 81 6.19 -18.41 -5.64
C CYS A 81 7.20 -17.36 -6.16
N ARG A 82 7.40 -16.27 -5.43
CA ARG A 82 8.39 -15.21 -5.75
C ARG A 82 9.68 -15.30 -4.92
N GLY A 83 9.94 -16.46 -4.31
CA GLY A 83 11.21 -16.75 -3.61
C GLY A 83 11.35 -16.17 -2.20
N LYS A 84 10.25 -15.75 -1.57
CA LYS A 84 10.21 -15.22 -0.20
C LYS A 84 9.77 -16.32 0.77
N PHE A 85 10.73 -16.86 1.52
CA PHE A 85 10.48 -17.93 2.50
C PHE A 85 10.40 -17.44 3.96
N GLY A 86 10.75 -16.18 4.20
CA GLY A 86 10.66 -15.56 5.52
C GLY A 86 9.28 -14.98 5.83
N PRO A 87 9.00 -14.67 7.10
CA PRO A 87 7.78 -13.94 7.46
C PRO A 87 7.73 -12.59 6.73
N PRO A 88 6.52 -12.05 6.46
CA PRO A 88 6.40 -10.70 5.93
C PRO A 88 7.03 -9.68 6.89
N PRO A 89 7.57 -8.56 6.39
CA PRO A 89 8.07 -7.49 7.25
C PRO A 89 7.01 -7.00 8.24
N THR A 90 7.46 -6.62 9.44
CA THR A 90 6.56 -6.06 10.45
C THR A 90 5.97 -4.72 9.99
N ARG A 91 4.86 -4.28 10.58
CA ARG A 91 4.26 -2.97 10.26
C ARG A 91 5.23 -1.81 10.45
N ALA A 92 6.03 -1.85 11.52
CA ALA A 92 7.05 -0.83 11.77
C ALA A 92 8.09 -0.82 10.64
N SER A 93 8.56 -2.02 10.22
CA SER A 93 9.47 -2.17 9.09
C SER A 93 8.84 -1.73 7.77
N GLN A 94 7.56 -2.02 7.50
CA GLN A 94 6.85 -1.56 6.30
C GLN A 94 6.78 -0.02 6.25
N LYS A 95 6.55 0.64 7.39
CA LYS A 95 6.54 2.11 7.47
C LYS A 95 7.92 2.71 7.15
N GLU A 96 8.98 2.11 7.65
CA GLU A 96 10.37 2.50 7.34
C GLU A 96 10.69 2.30 5.85
N LEU A 97 10.36 1.12 5.31
CA LEU A 97 10.54 0.78 3.89
C LEU A 97 9.74 1.72 2.97
N CYS A 98 8.50 2.05 3.35
CA CYS A 98 7.70 3.05 2.68
C CYS A 98 8.49 4.36 2.57
N GLY A 99 8.90 4.94 3.70
CA GLY A 99 9.67 6.19 3.70
C GLY A 99 10.90 6.18 2.80
N LEU A 100 11.67 5.07 2.82
CA LEU A 100 12.84 4.89 1.97
C LEU A 100 12.49 4.86 0.48
N ILE A 101 11.45 4.11 0.10
CA ILE A 101 11.01 4.01 -1.30
C ILE A 101 10.47 5.36 -1.79
N LEU A 102 9.73 6.07 -0.94
CA LEU A 102 9.24 7.40 -1.28
C LEU A 102 10.37 8.38 -1.50
N GLN A 103 11.38 8.39 -0.63
CA GLN A 103 12.56 9.22 -0.86
C GLN A 103 13.25 8.84 -2.18
N GLY A 104 13.40 7.53 -2.45
CA GLY A 104 13.97 7.06 -3.71
C GLY A 104 13.18 7.49 -4.95
N TRP A 105 11.86 7.59 -4.86
CA TRP A 105 11.02 8.17 -5.92
C TRP A 105 11.23 9.69 -6.03
N ALA A 106 11.29 10.42 -4.92
CA ALA A 106 11.55 11.87 -4.94
C ALA A 106 12.89 12.19 -5.60
N ASP A 107 13.93 11.41 -5.31
CA ASP A 107 15.27 11.56 -5.88
C ASP A 107 15.30 11.32 -7.40
N GLN A 108 14.36 10.52 -7.91
CA GLN A 108 14.16 10.30 -9.35
C GLN A 108 13.31 11.39 -10.04
N GLY A 109 12.90 12.43 -9.30
CA GLY A 109 12.13 13.55 -9.81
C GLY A 109 10.60 13.36 -9.77
N TYR A 110 10.09 12.31 -9.12
CA TYR A 110 8.66 12.22 -8.86
C TYR A 110 8.28 13.29 -7.84
N ALA A 111 7.35 14.19 -8.20
CA ALA A 111 6.88 15.23 -7.30
C ALA A 111 6.10 14.58 -6.14
N ILE A 112 6.71 14.44 -4.98
CA ILE A 112 6.08 13.91 -3.76
C ILE A 112 5.72 15.10 -2.87
N ARG A 113 4.42 15.28 -2.62
CA ARG A 113 3.91 16.27 -1.67
C ARG A 113 3.38 15.50 -0.48
N GLU A 114 3.99 15.70 0.68
CA GLU A 114 3.30 15.39 1.93
C GLU A 114 2.04 16.26 1.95
N GLY A 115 0.89 15.64 2.21
CA GLY A 115 -0.37 16.37 2.24
C GLY A 115 -0.24 17.52 3.21
N ASN A 116 -0.56 18.74 2.75
CA ASN A 116 -0.54 19.96 3.55
C ASN A 116 -1.07 19.67 4.97
N SER A 117 -0.29 20.03 5.99
CA SER A 117 -0.88 20.17 7.31
C SER A 117 -2.01 21.21 7.21
N VAL A 118 -3.04 21.07 8.04
CA VAL A 118 -4.18 22.01 8.11
C VAL A 118 -3.71 23.48 8.31
N GLU A 119 -2.46 23.69 8.70
CA GLU A 119 -1.80 24.99 8.88
C GLU A 119 -1.46 25.70 7.55
N ASP A 120 -1.25 24.98 6.44
CA ASP A 120 -0.88 25.58 5.16
C ASP A 120 -2.07 26.17 4.39
N GLU A 121 -3.32 25.76 4.70
CA GLU A 121 -4.53 26.38 4.14
C GLU A 121 -4.84 27.77 4.76
N ILE A 122 -4.27 28.08 5.93
CA ILE A 122 -4.53 29.34 6.64
C ILE A 122 -3.66 30.50 6.09
N LYS A 123 -2.58 30.21 5.35
CA LYS A 123 -1.69 31.25 4.81
C LYS A 123 -2.10 31.83 3.44
N LEU A 124 -3.25 31.43 2.90
CA LEU A 124 -3.76 31.95 1.62
C LEU A 124 -5.10 32.70 1.73
N ARG A 125 -5.46 33.20 2.91
CA ARG A 125 -6.61 34.09 3.10
C ARG A 125 -6.22 35.37 3.83
#